data_AF-A0A9W7CGD9-F1
#
_entry.id   AF-A0A9W7CGD9-F1
#
_cell.length_a   1.000
_cell.length_b   1.000
_cell.length_c   1.000
_cell.angle_alpha   90.00
_cell.angle_beta   90.00
_cell.angle_gamma   90.00
#
_symmetry.space_group_name_H-M   'P 1'
#
loop_
_entity.id
_entity.type
_entity.pdbx_description
1 polymer ?
#
loop_
_entity_poly.entity_id
_entity_poly.type
_entity_poly.pdbx_seq_one_letter_code
_entity_poly.pdbx_strand_id
1 'polypeptide(L)'
;MFNNTYSFNGKLSLWDTSSVTDLASMFVGASSFYSDLSSWSVSKVRRMESIFAGASSFNADLSRWNTTSVVRLEYCFAGASSFTSDLSA
;
A
#
# COMPACT_ATOMS: atom_id res chain seq x y z
N MET A 1 5.08 9.65 0.30
CA MET A 1 6.38 9.73 1.01
C MET A 1 7.48 8.89 0.37
N PHE A 2 7.20 8.07 -0.66
CA PHE A 2 8.19 7.27 -1.41
C PHE A 2 7.98 7.32 -2.94
N ASN A 3 7.67 8.49 -3.48
CA ASN A 3 7.35 8.65 -4.90
C ASN A 3 8.61 8.46 -5.77
N ASN A 4 8.52 7.60 -6.81
CA ASN A 4 9.64 7.27 -7.72
C ASN A 4 10.91 6.75 -7.03
N THR A 5 10.78 6.08 -5.88
CA THR A 5 11.93 5.51 -5.18
C THR A 5 12.31 4.16 -5.81
N TYR A 6 13.57 4.05 -6.25
CA TYR A 6 14.10 2.84 -6.91
C TYR A 6 14.58 1.76 -5.93
N SER A 7 14.79 2.09 -4.65
CA SER A 7 15.17 1.13 -3.61
C SER A 7 14.95 1.71 -2.21
N PHE A 8 13.84 1.33 -1.55
CA PHE A 8 13.68 1.53 -0.11
C PHE A 8 13.90 0.19 0.60
N ASN A 9 14.94 0.08 1.42
CA ASN A 9 15.30 -1.15 2.14
C ASN A 9 14.97 -1.12 3.65
N GLY A 10 14.18 -0.12 4.08
CA GLY A 10 13.74 -0.03 5.48
C GLY A 10 12.74 -1.13 5.81
N LYS A 11 12.81 -1.68 7.03
CA LYS A 11 11.83 -2.64 7.53
C LYS A 11 10.49 -1.95 7.81
N LEU A 12 9.66 -1.76 6.77
CA LEU A 12 8.31 -1.20 6.90
C LEU A 12 7.41 -2.02 7.83
N SER A 13 7.72 -3.31 8.02
CA SER A 13 7.00 -4.17 8.94
C SER A 13 7.06 -3.73 10.41
N LEU A 14 8.01 -2.85 10.78
CA LEU A 14 8.16 -2.30 12.13
C LEU A 14 7.39 -0.99 12.35
N TRP A 15 6.75 -0.45 11.31
CA TRP A 15 6.03 0.82 11.44
C TRP A 15 4.71 0.62 12.15
N ASP A 16 4.46 1.41 13.20
CA ASP A 16 3.16 1.49 13.82
C ASP A 16 2.23 2.39 12.99
N THR A 17 1.31 1.77 12.24
CA THR A 17 0.30 2.47 11.44
C THR A 17 -1.06 2.56 12.13
N SER A 18 -1.19 2.13 13.40
CA SER A 18 -2.47 2.00 14.12
C SER A 18 -3.25 3.31 14.33
N SER A 19 -2.59 4.45 14.12
CA SER A 19 -3.19 5.78 14.23
C SER A 19 -3.21 6.55 12.92
N VAL A 20 -2.74 5.94 11.83
CA VAL A 20 -2.70 6.57 10.51
C VAL A 20 -4.12 6.64 9.93
N THR A 21 -4.47 7.82 9.43
CA THR A 21 -5.77 8.08 8.79
C THR A 21 -5.66 8.27 7.27
N ASP A 22 -4.44 8.41 6.75
CA ASP A 22 -4.17 8.74 5.35
C ASP A 22 -2.90 8.04 4.86
N LEU A 23 -3.07 7.19 3.84
CA LEU A 23 -2.01 6.51 3.10
C LEU A 23 -2.03 6.86 1.60
N ALA A 24 -2.77 7.90 1.22
CA ALA A 24 -2.91 8.29 -0.18
C ALA A 24 -1.55 8.54 -0.83
N SER A 25 -1.38 8.00 -2.03
CA SER A 25 -0.22 8.21 -2.89
C SER A 25 1.14 7.85 -2.27
N MET A 26 1.18 7.00 -1.25
CA MET A 26 2.40 6.78 -0.46
C MET A 26 3.57 6.23 -1.29
N PHE A 27 3.29 5.27 -2.19
CA PHE A 27 4.25 4.55 -3.05
C PHE A 27 4.00 4.76 -4.55
N VAL A 28 3.41 5.90 -4.93
CA VAL A 28 3.17 6.22 -6.35
C VAL A 28 4.48 6.22 -7.14
N GLY A 29 4.52 5.53 -8.28
CA GLY A 29 5.67 5.46 -9.17
C GLY A 29 6.85 4.67 -8.63
N ALA A 30 6.74 4.04 -7.45
CA ALA A 30 7.79 3.22 -6.88
C ALA A 30 7.86 1.86 -7.58
N SER A 31 8.29 1.84 -8.84
CA SER A 31 8.22 0.68 -9.74
C SER A 31 8.95 -0.57 -9.21
N SER A 32 10.00 -0.38 -8.43
CA SER A 32 10.79 -1.46 -7.80
C SER A 32 10.38 -1.75 -6.35
N PHE A 33 9.27 -1.18 -5.87
CA PHE A 33 8.82 -1.35 -4.50
C PHE A 33 8.31 -2.78 -4.23
N TYR A 34 8.96 -3.44 -3.28
CA TYR A 34 8.54 -4.70 -2.69
C TYR A 34 8.88 -4.69 -1.19
N SER A 35 7.87 -4.84 -0.34
CA SER A 35 8.04 -4.97 1.11
C SER A 35 6.85 -5.70 1.70
N ASP A 36 7.08 -6.43 2.78
CA ASP A 36 6.03 -7.01 3.60
C ASP A 36 5.29 -5.90 4.37
N LEU A 37 3.99 -5.77 4.10
CA LEU A 37 3.08 -4.81 4.74
C LEU A 37 2.00 -5.51 5.58
N SER A 38 2.14 -6.81 5.83
CA SER A 38 1.14 -7.62 6.54
C SER A 38 0.93 -7.21 8.00
N SER A 39 1.89 -6.50 8.60
CA SER A 39 1.81 -5.98 9.97
C SER A 39 1.12 -4.62 10.08
N TRP A 40 0.84 -3.94 8.96
CA TRP A 40 0.21 -2.64 8.99
C TRP A 40 -1.24 -2.75 9.43
N SER A 41 -1.60 -1.97 10.45
CA SER A 41 -2.98 -1.73 10.84
C SER A 41 -3.54 -0.59 9.99
N VAL A 42 -4.52 -0.90 9.13
CA VAL A 42 -5.20 0.10 8.28
C VAL A 42 -6.65 0.38 8.70
N SER A 43 -7.07 -0.11 9.87
CA SER A 43 -8.48 -0.04 10.32
C SER A 43 -9.01 1.38 10.57
N LYS A 44 -8.11 2.36 10.77
CA LYS A 44 -8.45 3.79 10.92
C LYS A 44 -8.21 4.62 9.66
N VAL A 45 -7.64 4.00 8.62
CA VAL A 45 -7.31 4.70 7.38
C VAL A 45 -8.60 5.08 6.65
N ARG A 46 -8.67 6.33 6.21
CA ARG A 46 -9.78 6.89 5.44
C ARG A 46 -9.44 7.05 3.96
N ARG A 47 -8.17 7.28 3.64
CA ARG A 47 -7.68 7.61 2.30
C ARG A 47 -6.55 6.70 1.88
N MET A 48 -6.70 6.02 0.76
CA MET A 48 -5.71 5.11 0.17
C MET A 48 -5.57 5.32 -1.34
N GLU A 49 -6.14 6.39 -1.89
CA GLU A 49 -6.13 6.65 -3.32
C GLU A 49 -4.70 6.63 -3.89
N SER A 50 -4.53 5.89 -4.98
CA SER A 50 -3.26 5.73 -5.70
C SER A 50 -2.08 5.19 -4.87
N ILE A 51 -2.30 4.58 -3.69
CA ILE A 51 -1.21 4.17 -2.78
C ILE A 51 -0.08 3.38 -3.46
N PHE A 52 -0.39 2.48 -4.39
CA PHE A 52 0.56 1.68 -5.18
C PHE A 52 0.50 1.97 -6.69
N ALA A 53 -0.03 3.11 -7.11
CA ALA A 53 -0.13 3.43 -8.53
C ALA A 53 1.27 3.47 -9.18
N GLY A 54 1.52 2.68 -10.22
CA GLY A 54 2.82 2.56 -10.89
C GLY A 54 3.87 1.74 -10.14
N ALA A 55 3.53 1.09 -9.02
CA ALA A 55 4.42 0.17 -8.31
C ALA A 55 4.41 -1.21 -9.00
N SER A 56 5.02 -1.29 -10.19
CA SER A 56 4.91 -2.45 -11.08
C SER A 56 5.42 -3.77 -10.48
N SER A 57 6.36 -3.73 -9.53
CA SER A 57 6.92 -4.91 -8.85
C SER A 57 6.20 -5.27 -7.53
N PHE A 58 5.18 -4.50 -7.14
CA PHE A 58 4.48 -4.73 -5.88
C PHE A 58 3.59 -5.99 -5.93
N ASN A 59 3.78 -6.90 -4.97
CA ASN A 59 2.98 -8.12 -4.84
C ASN A 59 2.96 -8.65 -3.39
N ALA A 60 2.70 -7.77 -2.43
CA ALA A 60 2.59 -8.17 -1.02
C ALA A 60 1.18 -8.71 -0.71
N ASP A 61 1.09 -9.66 0.22
CA ASP A 61 -0.18 -10.14 0.76
C ASP A 61 -0.83 -9.05 1.64
N LEU A 62 -2.03 -8.63 1.23
CA LEU A 62 -2.84 -7.60 1.91
C LEU A 62 -4.11 -8.18 2.56
N SER A 63 -4.26 -9.51 2.64
CA SER A 63 -5.47 -10.18 3.15
C SER A 63 -5.85 -9.78 4.59
N ARG A 64 -4.88 -9.30 5.38
CA ARG A 64 -5.10 -8.83 6.77
C ARG A 64 -5.55 -7.38 6.86
N TRP A 65 -5.56 -6.63 5.76
CA TRP A 65 -5.91 -5.23 5.76
C TRP A 65 -7.42 -5.04 5.91
N ASN A 66 -7.84 -4.52 7.06
CA ASN A 66 -9.21 -4.12 7.28
C ASN A 66 -9.48 -2.74 6.66
N THR A 67 -10.07 -2.72 5.47
CA THR A 67 -10.37 -1.49 4.70
C THR A 67 -11.79 -0.94 4.92
N THR A 68 -12.54 -1.44 5.91
CA THR A 68 -13.94 -1.03 6.17
C THR A 68 -14.13 0.47 6.46
N SER A 69 -13.10 1.13 6.99
CA SER A 69 -13.12 2.57 7.28
C SER A 69 -12.74 3.45 6.10
N VAL A 70 -12.20 2.86 5.02
CA VAL A 70 -11.65 3.58 3.87
C VAL A 70 -12.79 4.12 3.02
N VAL A 71 -12.72 5.41 2.71
CA VAL A 71 -13.72 6.10 1.88
C VAL A 71 -13.21 6.41 0.47
N ARG A 72 -11.90 6.26 0.23
CA ARG A 72 -11.24 6.52 -1.05
C ARG A 72 -10.22 5.43 -1.39
N LEU A 73 -10.51 4.69 -2.46
CA LEU A 73 -9.73 3.56 -2.98
C LEU A 73 -9.40 3.70 -4.48
N GLU A 74 -9.61 4.89 -5.04
CA GLU A 74 -9.43 5.14 -6.47
C GLU A 74 -7.98 4.89 -6.89
N TYR A 75 -7.79 4.18 -8.00
CA TYR A 75 -6.49 3.92 -8.63
C TYR A 75 -5.43 3.25 -7.74
N CYS A 76 -5.80 2.60 -6.62
CA CYS A 76 -4.84 2.02 -5.67
C CYS A 76 -3.74 1.18 -6.32
N PHE A 77 -4.11 0.38 -7.32
CA PHE A 77 -3.22 -0.56 -8.02
C PHE A 77 -3.06 -0.22 -9.52
N ALA A 78 -3.37 1.02 -9.94
CA ALA A 78 -3.25 1.42 -11.33
C ALA A 78 -1.79 1.26 -11.80
N GLY A 79 -1.52 0.36 -12.75
CA GLY A 79 -0.15 0.08 -13.22
C GLY A 79 0.69 -0.80 -12.27
N ALA A 80 0.13 -1.37 -11.20
CA ALA A 80 0.80 -2.37 -10.36
C ALA A 80 0.69 -3.77 -11.02
N SER A 81 1.44 -3.97 -12.11
CA SER A 81 1.28 -5.13 -13.00
C SER A 81 1.60 -6.50 -12.37
N SER A 82 2.42 -6.55 -11.34
CA SER A 82 2.76 -7.81 -10.64
C SER A 82 1.80 -8.15 -9.51
N PHE A 83 0.85 -7.27 -9.18
CA PHE A 83 -0.07 -7.47 -8.06
C PHE A 83 -1.12 -8.53 -8.42
N THR A 84 -1.07 -9.65 -7.71
CA THR A 84 -1.96 -10.81 -7.93
C THR A 84 -2.70 -11.24 -6.67
N SER A 85 -2.47 -10.54 -5.55
CA SER A 85 -3.06 -10.92 -4.27
C SER A 85 -4.57 -10.77 -4.30
N ASP A 86 -5.25 -11.76 -3.72
CA ASP A 86 -6.68 -11.75 -3.56
C ASP A 86 -7.10 -10.63 -2.60
N LEU A 87 -8.08 -9.84 -3.02
CA LEU A 87 -8.67 -8.75 -2.25
C LEU A 87 -10.13 -9.06 -1.85
N SER A 88 -10.62 -10.26 -2.17
CA SER A 88 -11.92 -10.70 -1.69
C SER A 88 -11.82 -10.95 -0.17
N ALA A 89 -12.58 -10.15 0.57
CA ALA A 89 -12.77 -10.25 2.02
C ALA A 89 -14.13 -10.88 2.32
#